data_AF-A0A849ZFP7-F1
#
_entry.id   AF-A0A849ZFP7-F1
#
_cell.length_a   1.000
_cell.length_b   1.000
_cell.length_c   1.000
_cell.angle_alpha   90.00
_cell.angle_beta   90.00
_cell.angle_gamma   90.00
#
_symmetry.space_group_name_H-M   'P 1'
#
loop_
_entity.id
_entity.type
_entity.pdbx_description
1 polymer ?
#
loop_
_entity_poly.entity_id
_entity_poly.type
_entity_poly.pdbx_seq_one_letter_code
_entity_poly.pdbx_strand_id
1 'polypeptide(L)'
;MMLGFVVEKYQAAFGHALPGTFMGPWLACMVGTFLLWQRLAQPASIEVGSDGVTIKRALGDRFLPHASTAKVWAQGKQVFFRDTSGALTSAGGSLAQAGAEDGAHAAPTALAAVHRIEEARRAASGEQVPEQLAAQLDRDGQSVESWRRDLVDVMAPDAGYRSAALSPDDVEKVLADPYAPIDRRIGAAVALKAARVPGAPERIRVAAGATSNDELRSALEQVAETRGDQEAENEAIAEAVLADEKKAEKHS
;
A
#
# COMPACT_ATOMS: atom_id res chain seq x y z
N MET A 1 4.02 31.62 44.87
CA MET A 1 4.05 31.32 46.31
C MET A 1 3.00 30.25 46.69
N MET A 2 2.85 29.18 45.90
CA MET A 2 1.89 28.07 46.15
C MET A 2 2.55 26.68 46.07
N LEU A 3 3.76 26.58 45.52
CA LEU A 3 4.52 25.32 45.46
C LEU A 3 5.22 24.96 46.77
N GLY A 4 5.47 25.92 47.68
CA GLY A 4 6.15 25.66 48.96
C GLY A 4 5.29 24.91 49.97
N PHE A 5 3.97 25.12 49.96
CA PHE A 5 3.06 24.55 50.97
C PHE A 5 2.77 23.06 50.78
N VAL A 6 2.93 22.54 49.56
CA VAL A 6 2.68 21.12 49.27
C VAL A 6 3.86 20.25 49.73
N VAL A 7 5.09 20.78 49.68
CA VAL A 7 6.30 20.02 50.03
C VAL A 7 6.40 19.78 51.55
N GLU A 8 6.01 20.76 52.37
CA GLU A 8 6.14 20.68 53.83
C GLU A 8 5.17 19.67 54.47
N LYS A 9 3.95 19.53 53.94
CA LYS A 9 3.00 18.50 54.41
C LYS A 9 3.38 17.08 53.99
N TYR A 10 4.08 16.91 52.88
CA TYR A 10 4.54 15.59 52.45
C TYR A 10 5.71 15.07 53.29
N GLN A 11 6.57 15.95 53.81
CA GLN A 11 7.72 15.53 54.63
C GLN A 11 7.33 15.02 56.03
N ALA A 12 6.31 15.62 56.66
CA ALA A 12 5.88 15.21 58.00
C ALA A 12 5.19 13.83 58.03
N ALA A 13 4.59 13.39 56.92
CA ALA A 13 3.83 12.15 56.86
C ALA A 13 4.68 10.90 56.52
N PHE A 14 5.83 11.05 55.87
CA PHE A 14 6.55 9.91 55.26
C PHE A 14 7.92 9.56 55.87
N GLY A 15 8.41 10.30 56.87
CA GLY A 15 9.67 10.00 57.55
C GLY A 15 10.91 10.12 56.64
N HIS A 16 12.11 10.19 57.24
CA HIS A 16 13.37 10.50 56.54
C HIS A 16 13.92 9.42 55.59
N ALA A 17 13.11 8.43 55.20
CA ALA A 17 13.55 7.33 54.35
C ALA A 17 12.44 6.92 53.38
N LEU A 18 12.17 7.75 52.36
CA LEU A 18 11.57 7.24 51.14
C LEU A 18 12.65 6.43 50.41
N PRO A 19 12.53 5.09 50.32
CA PRO A 19 13.54 4.29 49.63
C PRO A 19 13.57 4.71 48.15
N GLY A 20 14.75 5.05 47.65
CA GLY A 20 14.95 5.50 46.25
C GLY A 20 14.46 4.51 45.18
N THR A 21 14.05 3.32 45.58
CA THR A 21 13.46 2.27 44.73
C THR A 21 12.06 2.60 44.22
N PHE A 22 11.31 3.53 44.84
CA PHE A 22 9.93 3.82 44.41
C PHE A 22 9.80 4.86 43.28
N MET A 23 10.75 5.80 43.13
CA MET A 23 10.65 6.84 42.09
C MET A 23 11.04 6.34 40.70
N GLY A 24 11.95 5.35 40.62
CA GLY A 24 12.41 4.81 39.34
C GLY A 24 11.29 4.28 38.44
N PRO A 25 10.43 3.36 38.93
CA PRO A 25 9.32 2.80 38.14
C PRO A 25 8.32 3.87 37.69
N TRP A 26 8.04 4.88 38.52
CA TRP A 26 7.10 5.94 38.17
C TRP A 26 7.65 6.85 37.07
N LEU A 27 8.92 7.27 37.16
CA LEU A 27 9.57 8.04 36.10
C LEU A 27 9.65 7.26 34.80
N ALA A 28 9.98 5.96 34.85
CA ALA A 28 9.98 5.09 33.68
C ALA A 28 8.59 5.01 33.03
N CYS A 29 7.53 4.91 33.82
CA CYS A 29 6.15 4.91 33.33
C CYS A 29 5.75 6.26 32.69
N MET A 30 6.13 7.38 33.30
CA MET A 30 5.86 8.72 32.75
C MET A 30 6.60 8.95 31.43
N VAL A 31 7.89 8.57 31.36
CA VAL A 31 8.68 8.64 30.12
C VAL A 31 8.07 7.72 29.05
N GLY A 32 7.73 6.49 29.41
CA GLY A 32 7.08 5.54 28.49
C GLY A 32 5.74 6.08 27.95
N THR A 33 4.90 6.65 28.82
CA THR A 33 3.62 7.25 28.43
C THR A 33 3.81 8.47 27.55
N PHE A 34 4.79 9.33 27.87
CA PHE A 34 5.11 10.50 27.07
C PHE A 34 5.64 10.13 25.68
N LEU A 35 6.55 9.14 25.58
CA LEU A 35 7.05 8.65 24.31
C LEU A 35 5.94 7.98 23.47
N LEU A 36 5.06 7.22 24.12
CA LEU A 36 3.88 6.64 23.49
C LEU A 36 2.96 7.75 22.96
N TRP A 37 2.71 8.79 23.75
CA TRP A 37 1.88 9.93 23.36
C TRP A 37 2.50 10.73 22.21
N GLN A 38 3.81 10.99 22.23
CA GLN A 38 4.53 11.62 21.13
C GLN A 38 4.42 10.80 19.84
N ARG A 39 4.52 9.46 19.92
CA ARG A 39 4.35 8.58 18.77
C ARG A 39 2.92 8.64 18.25
N LEU A 40 1.92 8.57 19.13
CA LEU A 40 0.50 8.67 18.78
C LEU A 40 0.10 10.05 18.24
N ALA A 41 0.84 11.10 18.57
CA ALA A 41 0.63 12.45 18.08
C ALA A 41 1.28 12.76 16.73
N GLN A 42 2.05 11.82 16.15
CA GLN A 42 2.62 12.04 14.83
C GLN A 42 1.53 12.14 13.76
N PRO A 43 1.56 13.17 12.89
CA PRO A 43 0.59 13.32 11.83
C PRO A 43 0.66 12.14 10.87
N ALA A 44 -0.50 11.68 10.39
CA ALA A 44 -0.56 10.65 9.38
C ALA A 44 0.13 11.13 8.09
N SER A 45 0.99 10.31 7.51
CA SER A 45 1.59 10.57 6.19
C SER A 45 0.73 9.92 5.12
N ILE A 46 0.58 10.60 3.98
CA ILE A 46 -0.15 10.10 2.81
C ILE A 46 0.88 9.89 1.71
N GLU A 47 1.05 8.64 1.31
CA GLU A 47 1.83 8.28 0.13
C GLU A 47 0.86 7.89 -0.99
N VAL A 48 1.01 8.52 -2.15
CA VAL A 48 0.15 8.30 -3.32
C VAL A 48 0.99 7.56 -4.36
N GLY A 49 0.65 6.31 -4.62
CA GLY A 49 1.23 5.50 -5.70
C GLY A 49 0.31 5.43 -6.91
N SER A 50 0.74 4.69 -7.94
CA SER A 50 -0.08 4.43 -9.13
C SER A 50 -1.30 3.57 -8.81
N ASP A 51 -1.23 2.76 -7.75
CA ASP A 51 -2.22 1.76 -7.37
C ASP A 51 -3.19 2.12 -6.26
N GLY A 52 -2.79 3.06 -5.43
CA GLY A 52 -3.66 3.55 -4.40
C GLY A 52 -2.99 4.59 -3.54
N VAL A 53 -3.52 4.68 -2.34
CA VAL A 53 -3.04 5.60 -1.32
C VAL A 53 -2.72 4.82 -0.07
N THR A 54 -1.47 4.90 0.39
CA THR A 54 -1.06 4.35 1.68
C THR A 54 -1.12 5.44 2.74
N ILE A 55 -1.95 5.22 3.74
CA ILE A 55 -2.07 6.09 4.91
C ILE A 55 -1.19 5.49 6.01
N LYS A 56 -0.04 6.10 6.26
CA LYS A 56 0.87 5.69 7.35
C LYS A 56 0.46 6.36 8.65
N ARG A 57 0.23 5.56 9.69
CA ARG A 57 -0.12 6.05 11.04
C ARG A 57 0.81 5.43 12.08
N ALA A 58 0.89 6.06 13.24
CA ALA A 58 1.72 5.60 14.35
C ALA A 58 1.47 4.13 14.79
N LEU A 59 0.25 3.63 14.57
CA LEU A 59 -0.24 2.30 14.97
C LEU A 59 -0.46 1.36 13.77
N GLY A 60 0.04 1.71 12.58
CA GLY A 60 -0.04 0.85 11.41
C GLY A 60 -0.37 1.61 10.14
N ASP A 61 -0.19 0.91 9.02
CA ASP A 61 -0.39 1.44 7.69
C ASP A 61 -1.66 0.85 7.09
N ARG A 62 -2.39 1.66 6.33
CA ARG A 62 -3.58 1.20 5.60
C ARG A 62 -3.46 1.58 4.14
N PHE A 63 -3.46 0.58 3.28
CA PHE A 63 -3.54 0.76 1.84
C PHE A 63 -5.01 0.92 1.41
N LEU A 64 -5.28 1.92 0.57
CA LEU A 64 -6.57 2.16 -0.07
C LEU A 64 -6.40 2.09 -1.59
N PRO A 65 -6.82 0.98 -2.23
CA PRO A 65 -6.79 0.86 -3.68
C PRO A 65 -7.61 1.97 -4.35
N HIS A 66 -7.12 2.52 -5.46
CA HIS A 66 -7.88 3.52 -6.24
C HIS A 66 -9.23 2.97 -6.72
N ALA A 67 -9.35 1.66 -6.95
CA ALA A 67 -10.56 0.98 -7.43
C ALA A 67 -11.63 0.95 -6.35
N SER A 68 -11.20 0.73 -5.10
CA SER A 68 -12.09 0.77 -3.95
C SER A 68 -12.55 2.19 -3.64
N THR A 69 -11.88 3.23 -4.15
CA THR A 69 -12.14 4.61 -3.77
C THR A 69 -13.20 5.25 -4.68
N ALA A 70 -14.42 5.41 -4.17
CA ALA A 70 -15.50 6.07 -4.90
C ALA A 70 -15.29 7.59 -4.98
N LYS A 71 -14.93 8.23 -3.85
CA LYS A 71 -14.79 9.69 -3.76
C LYS A 71 -13.63 10.08 -2.86
N VAL A 72 -12.88 11.09 -3.28
CA VAL A 72 -11.83 11.73 -2.47
C VAL A 72 -12.15 13.21 -2.35
N TRP A 73 -12.00 13.78 -1.17
CA TRP A 73 -12.14 15.23 -0.96
C TRP A 73 -11.31 15.69 0.23
N ALA A 74 -11.10 17.00 0.34
CA ALA A 74 -10.39 17.61 1.45
C ALA A 74 -11.33 18.50 2.26
N GLN A 75 -11.14 18.54 3.58
CA GLN A 75 -11.81 19.47 4.49
C GLN A 75 -10.85 19.83 5.63
N GLY A 76 -10.61 21.13 5.84
CA GLY A 76 -9.55 21.59 6.74
C GLY A 76 -8.19 20.98 6.37
N LYS A 77 -7.50 20.34 7.31
CA LYS A 77 -6.20 19.68 7.08
C LYS A 77 -6.30 18.19 6.73
N GLN A 78 -7.52 17.68 6.52
CA GLN A 78 -7.78 16.25 6.37
C GLN A 78 -8.16 15.92 4.93
N VAL A 79 -7.75 14.74 4.48
CA VAL A 79 -8.20 14.13 3.23
C VAL A 79 -9.14 12.97 3.58
N PHE A 80 -10.31 12.97 2.99
CA PHE A 80 -11.34 11.95 3.19
C PHE A 80 -11.45 11.08 1.96
N PHE A 81 -11.63 9.79 2.20
CA PHE A 81 -11.80 8.74 1.22
C PHE A 81 -13.12 8.05 1.53
N ARG A 82 -14.03 8.01 0.56
CA ARG A 82 -15.21 7.16 0.60
C ARG A 82 -14.97 6.00 -0.34
N ASP A 83 -15.07 4.80 0.19
CA ASP A 83 -14.96 3.60 -0.64
C ASP A 83 -16.28 3.31 -1.40
N THR A 84 -16.25 2.33 -2.30
CA THR A 84 -17.42 1.88 -3.09
C THR A 84 -18.49 1.20 -2.24
N SER A 85 -18.14 0.69 -1.04
CA SER A 85 -19.11 0.20 -0.06
C SER A 85 -19.80 1.33 0.73
N GLY A 86 -19.27 2.56 0.62
CA GLY A 86 -19.73 3.74 1.34
C GLY A 86 -19.00 3.99 2.66
N ALA A 87 -18.04 3.15 3.05
CA ALA A 87 -17.27 3.35 4.27
C ALA A 87 -16.33 4.56 4.12
N LEU A 88 -16.21 5.31 5.21
CA LEU A 88 -15.44 6.55 5.26
C LEU A 88 -14.10 6.33 5.97
N THR A 89 -13.00 6.68 5.29
CA THR A 89 -11.65 6.70 5.85
C THR A 89 -11.08 8.11 5.77
N SER A 90 -10.44 8.58 6.84
CA SER A 90 -9.74 9.88 6.86
C SER A 90 -8.23 9.70 6.96
N ALA A 91 -7.47 10.52 6.25
CA ALA A 91 -6.06 10.74 6.49
C ALA A 91 -5.89 12.12 7.13
N GLY A 92 -5.49 12.15 8.41
CA GLY A 92 -5.23 13.41 9.13
C GLY A 92 -5.98 13.63 10.46
N GLY A 93 -6.63 12.62 11.04
CA GLY A 93 -7.17 12.71 12.42
C GLY A 93 -8.50 11.98 12.64
N SER A 94 -9.10 12.20 13.82
CA SER A 94 -10.31 11.52 14.28
C SER A 94 -11.50 11.71 13.32
N LEU A 95 -12.18 10.61 12.98
CA LEU A 95 -13.38 10.57 12.13
C LEU A 95 -14.58 11.33 12.72
N ALA A 96 -14.54 11.67 14.01
CA ALA A 96 -15.65 12.31 14.74
C ALA A 96 -16.08 13.68 14.16
N GLN A 97 -15.26 14.30 13.30
CA GLN A 97 -15.56 15.59 12.66
C GLN A 97 -16.09 15.49 11.23
N ALA A 98 -16.22 14.29 10.66
CA ALA A 98 -16.66 14.11 9.27
C ALA A 98 -18.11 14.57 8.98
N GLY A 99 -18.89 14.91 10.01
CA GLY A 99 -20.29 15.32 9.89
C GLY A 99 -20.58 16.79 10.23
N ALA A 100 -19.57 17.61 10.57
CA ALA A 100 -19.78 19.00 10.97
C ALA A 100 -19.55 19.97 9.80
N GLU A 101 -20.67 20.33 9.14
CA GLU A 101 -21.02 21.59 8.47
C GLU A 101 -19.95 22.35 7.64
N ASP A 102 -20.03 22.18 6.31
CA ASP A 102 -19.97 23.11 5.15
C ASP A 102 -19.14 24.43 5.12
N GLY A 103 -18.33 24.78 6.14
CA GLY A 103 -17.63 26.08 6.17
C GLY A 103 -16.10 26.04 6.09
N ALA A 104 -15.46 24.91 6.35
CA ALA A 104 -14.01 24.87 6.49
C ALA A 104 -13.33 24.69 5.12
N HIS A 105 -12.78 25.80 4.58
CA HIS A 105 -11.91 25.75 3.40
C HIS A 105 -10.79 24.73 3.61
N ALA A 106 -10.60 23.86 2.63
CA ALA A 106 -9.52 22.89 2.64
C ALA A 106 -8.16 23.62 2.63
N ALA A 107 -7.23 23.12 3.45
CA ALA A 107 -5.87 23.60 3.47
C ALA A 107 -5.23 23.32 2.09
N PRO A 108 -4.35 24.21 1.57
CA PRO A 108 -3.70 24.02 0.28
C PRO A 108 -2.98 22.67 0.13
N THR A 109 -2.40 22.16 1.22
CA THR A 109 -1.72 20.86 1.23
C THR A 109 -2.69 19.69 1.04
N ALA A 110 -3.87 19.74 1.66
CA ALA A 110 -4.89 18.71 1.51
C ALA A 110 -5.48 18.74 0.09
N LEU A 111 -5.73 19.94 -0.46
CA LEU A 111 -6.15 20.10 -1.86
C LEU A 111 -5.12 19.55 -2.85
N ALA A 112 -3.84 19.85 -2.64
CA ALA A 112 -2.75 19.32 -3.49
C ALA A 112 -2.70 17.79 -3.45
N ALA A 113 -2.94 17.18 -2.28
CA ALA A 113 -3.02 15.72 -2.16
C ALA A 113 -4.21 15.15 -2.94
N VAL A 114 -5.40 15.74 -2.82
CA VAL A 114 -6.59 15.32 -3.61
C VAL A 114 -6.31 15.41 -5.10
N HIS A 115 -5.73 16.51 -5.57
CA HIS A 115 -5.41 16.69 -6.99
C HIS A 115 -4.45 15.60 -7.50
N ARG A 116 -3.39 15.31 -6.75
CA ARG A 116 -2.43 14.25 -7.10
C ARG A 116 -3.10 12.87 -7.16
N ILE A 117 -4.01 12.58 -6.23
CA ILE A 117 -4.77 11.32 -6.21
C ILE A 117 -5.67 11.23 -7.44
N GLU A 118 -6.39 12.30 -7.79
CA GLU A 118 -7.25 12.32 -8.98
C GLU A 118 -6.45 12.23 -10.29
N GLU A 119 -5.28 12.84 -10.37
CA GLU A 119 -4.36 12.69 -11.51
C GLU A 119 -3.88 11.25 -11.65
N ALA A 120 -3.45 10.62 -10.55
CA ALA A 120 -3.05 9.22 -10.55
C ALA A 120 -4.20 8.30 -11.01
N ARG A 121 -5.43 8.55 -10.53
CA ARG A 121 -6.62 7.80 -10.95
C ARG A 121 -6.94 7.96 -12.43
N ARG A 122 -6.81 9.17 -12.97
CA ARG A 122 -7.04 9.45 -14.41
C ARG A 122 -5.98 8.80 -15.28
N ALA A 123 -4.72 8.79 -14.85
CA ALA A 123 -3.64 8.10 -15.54
C ALA A 123 -3.87 6.58 -15.54
N ALA A 124 -4.38 6.03 -14.43
CA ALA A 124 -4.73 4.62 -14.31
C ALA A 124 -5.94 4.20 -15.16
N SER A 125 -6.91 5.08 -15.39
CA SER A 125 -8.12 4.79 -16.19
C SER A 125 -7.89 4.89 -17.71
N GLY A 126 -6.66 4.72 -18.19
CA GLY A 126 -6.31 4.78 -19.61
C GLY A 126 -6.97 3.68 -20.45
N GLU A 127 -6.56 3.55 -21.71
CA GLU A 127 -7.01 2.46 -22.59
C GLU A 127 -6.68 1.09 -21.97
N GLN A 128 -7.69 0.43 -21.41
CA GLN A 128 -7.54 -0.85 -20.75
C GLN A 128 -7.40 -1.96 -21.78
N VAL A 129 -6.53 -2.92 -21.49
CA VAL A 129 -6.44 -4.17 -22.25
C VAL A 129 -7.77 -4.92 -22.07
N PRO A 130 -8.37 -5.47 -23.15
CA PRO A 130 -9.59 -6.26 -23.01
C PRO A 130 -9.42 -7.35 -21.96
N GLU A 131 -10.38 -7.47 -21.04
CA GLU A 131 -10.29 -8.38 -19.88
C GLU A 131 -10.01 -9.83 -20.30
N GLN A 132 -10.57 -10.29 -21.44
CA GLN A 132 -10.33 -11.64 -21.96
C GLN A 132 -8.88 -11.87 -22.40
N LEU A 133 -8.18 -10.82 -22.82
CA LEU A 133 -6.76 -10.90 -23.15
C LEU A 133 -5.92 -10.83 -21.87
N ALA A 134 -6.25 -9.91 -20.98
CA ALA A 134 -5.55 -9.73 -19.71
C ALA A 134 -5.64 -10.99 -18.82
N ALA A 135 -6.77 -11.70 -18.83
CA ALA A 135 -6.98 -12.94 -18.09
C ALA A 135 -6.05 -14.10 -18.51
N GLN A 136 -5.44 -14.04 -19.70
CA GLN A 136 -4.42 -15.04 -20.10
C GLN A 136 -3.13 -14.96 -19.26
N LEU A 137 -2.97 -13.86 -18.51
CA LEU A 137 -1.86 -13.68 -17.58
C LEU A 137 -2.18 -14.18 -16.18
N ASP A 138 -3.42 -14.60 -15.91
CA ASP A 138 -3.82 -15.10 -14.59
C ASP A 138 -3.24 -16.50 -14.32
N ARG A 139 -3.00 -16.79 -13.05
CA ARG A 139 -2.46 -18.09 -12.62
C ARG A 139 -3.52 -19.20 -12.64
N ASP A 140 -4.79 -18.87 -12.44
CA ASP A 140 -5.93 -19.81 -12.43
C ASP A 140 -5.70 -21.09 -11.60
N GLY A 141 -4.98 -20.96 -10.47
CA GLY A 141 -4.66 -22.07 -9.56
C GLY A 141 -3.57 -23.03 -10.07
N GLN A 142 -2.91 -22.73 -11.19
CA GLN A 142 -1.76 -23.48 -11.68
C GLN A 142 -0.55 -23.33 -10.73
N SER A 143 0.36 -24.31 -10.79
CA SER A 143 1.67 -24.15 -10.15
C SER A 143 2.47 -23.05 -10.86
N VAL A 144 3.34 -22.35 -10.12
CA VAL A 144 4.15 -21.24 -10.66
C VAL A 144 4.99 -21.71 -11.86
N GLU A 145 5.54 -22.91 -11.82
CA GLU A 145 6.32 -23.51 -12.91
C GLU A 145 5.50 -23.77 -14.17
N SER A 146 4.25 -24.18 -14.02
CA SER A 146 3.36 -24.45 -15.16
C SER A 146 2.88 -23.14 -15.77
N TRP A 147 2.36 -22.26 -14.92
CA TRP A 147 1.91 -20.94 -15.31
C TRP A 147 2.98 -20.16 -16.07
N ARG A 148 4.23 -20.14 -15.56
CA ARG A 148 5.35 -19.48 -16.24
C ARG A 148 5.65 -20.06 -17.62
N ARG A 149 5.56 -21.39 -17.79
CA ARG A 149 5.74 -22.01 -19.11
C ARG A 149 4.65 -21.54 -20.07
N ASP A 150 3.41 -21.50 -19.61
CA ASP A 150 2.27 -21.07 -20.40
C ASP A 150 2.38 -19.58 -20.78
N LEU A 151 2.89 -18.72 -19.89
CA LEU A 151 3.14 -17.29 -20.16
C LEU A 151 4.14 -17.05 -21.30
N VAL A 152 5.08 -17.96 -21.55
CA VAL A 152 6.00 -17.87 -22.71
C VAL A 152 5.21 -18.01 -24.01
N ASP A 153 4.26 -18.94 -24.03
CA ASP A 153 3.46 -19.25 -25.22
C ASP A 153 2.43 -18.15 -25.50
N VAL A 154 1.91 -17.47 -24.46
CA VAL A 154 0.98 -16.33 -24.59
C VAL A 154 1.58 -15.17 -25.40
N MET A 155 2.89 -14.95 -25.29
CA MET A 155 3.61 -13.92 -26.05
C MET A 155 4.21 -14.44 -27.38
N ALA A 156 4.07 -15.73 -27.67
CA ALA A 156 4.62 -16.29 -28.90
C ALA A 156 3.79 -15.84 -30.12
N PRO A 157 4.43 -15.28 -31.17
CA PRO A 157 3.71 -14.77 -32.35
C PRO A 157 2.98 -15.87 -33.13
N ASP A 158 3.32 -17.15 -32.92
CA ASP A 158 2.74 -18.30 -33.61
C ASP A 158 1.60 -18.99 -32.82
N ALA A 159 1.15 -18.41 -31.70
CA ALA A 159 -0.05 -18.86 -31.01
C ALA A 159 -1.23 -18.75 -31.99
N GLY A 160 -1.72 -19.90 -32.48
CA GLY A 160 -2.44 -20.02 -33.75
C GLY A 160 -3.58 -19.01 -33.99
N TYR A 161 -3.97 -18.86 -35.25
CA TYR A 161 -4.90 -17.88 -35.87
C TYR A 161 -6.19 -17.48 -35.11
N ARG A 162 -6.57 -18.15 -34.00
CA ARG A 162 -7.75 -17.87 -33.18
C ARG A 162 -7.46 -17.29 -31.80
N SER A 163 -6.21 -17.27 -31.33
CA SER A 163 -5.82 -16.53 -30.13
C SER A 163 -5.18 -15.21 -30.56
N ALA A 164 -5.79 -14.08 -30.21
CA ALA A 164 -5.09 -12.80 -30.32
C ALA A 164 -3.94 -12.83 -29.31
N ALA A 165 -2.71 -12.88 -29.80
CA ALA A 165 -1.51 -12.83 -28.97
C ALA A 165 -1.42 -11.47 -28.28
N LEU A 166 -1.05 -11.46 -27.00
CA LEU A 166 -0.79 -10.23 -26.26
C LEU A 166 0.48 -9.57 -26.83
N SER A 167 0.37 -8.31 -27.24
CA SER A 167 1.55 -7.55 -27.63
C SER A 167 2.38 -7.16 -26.39
N PRO A 168 3.69 -6.92 -26.52
CA PRO A 168 4.49 -6.39 -25.41
C PRO A 168 3.90 -5.13 -24.77
N ASP A 169 3.29 -4.25 -25.59
CA ASP A 169 2.66 -3.02 -25.12
C ASP A 169 1.39 -3.32 -24.30
N ASP A 170 0.60 -4.34 -24.67
CA ASP A 170 -0.55 -4.78 -23.87
C ASP A 170 -0.11 -5.37 -22.53
N VAL A 171 0.94 -6.19 -22.53
CA VAL A 171 1.49 -6.75 -21.28
C VAL A 171 2.04 -5.64 -20.38
N GLU A 172 2.70 -4.63 -20.94
CA GLU A 172 3.16 -3.45 -20.19
C GLU A 172 1.99 -2.64 -19.62
N LYS A 173 0.90 -2.48 -20.37
CA LYS A 173 -0.34 -1.87 -19.86
C LYS A 173 -0.90 -2.64 -18.67
N VAL A 174 -0.95 -3.98 -18.73
CA VAL A 174 -1.42 -4.82 -17.61
C VAL A 174 -0.47 -4.72 -16.40
N LEU A 175 0.84 -4.71 -16.62
CA LEU A 175 1.84 -4.53 -15.55
C LEU A 175 1.66 -3.19 -14.82
N ALA A 176 1.37 -2.14 -15.58
CA ALA A 176 1.11 -0.79 -15.07
C ALA A 176 -0.31 -0.60 -14.53
N ASP A 177 -1.25 -1.50 -14.83
CA ASP A 177 -2.65 -1.40 -14.39
C ASP A 177 -2.75 -1.66 -12.89
N PRO A 178 -3.10 -0.64 -12.10
CA PRO A 178 -3.25 -0.82 -10.65
C PRO A 178 -4.45 -1.65 -10.22
N TYR A 179 -5.40 -1.87 -11.13
CA TYR A 179 -6.64 -2.60 -10.87
C TYR A 179 -6.53 -4.07 -11.27
N ALA A 180 -5.48 -4.44 -11.99
CA ALA A 180 -5.21 -5.82 -12.31
C ALA A 180 -4.90 -6.62 -11.03
N PRO A 181 -5.41 -7.87 -10.91
CA PRO A 181 -5.05 -8.77 -9.82
C PRO A 181 -3.53 -8.92 -9.64
N ILE A 182 -3.08 -9.18 -8.41
CA ILE A 182 -1.65 -9.33 -8.10
C ILE A 182 -0.99 -10.38 -8.99
N ASP A 183 -1.60 -11.57 -9.09
CA ASP A 183 -1.16 -12.66 -9.96
C ASP A 183 -1.00 -12.20 -11.41
N ARG A 184 -1.97 -11.44 -11.93
CA ARG A 184 -1.95 -10.91 -13.29
C ARG A 184 -0.80 -9.96 -13.55
N ARG A 185 -0.52 -9.05 -12.61
CA ARG A 185 0.58 -8.09 -12.71
C ARG A 185 1.93 -8.78 -12.64
N ILE A 186 2.06 -9.78 -11.76
CA ILE A 186 3.25 -10.63 -11.70
C ILE A 186 3.41 -11.41 -13.01
N GLY A 187 2.32 -11.98 -13.54
CA GLY A 187 2.30 -12.70 -14.81
C GLY A 187 2.75 -11.83 -15.98
N ALA A 188 2.32 -10.56 -16.00
CA ALA A 188 2.77 -9.58 -16.98
C ALA A 188 4.29 -9.34 -16.90
N ALA A 189 4.84 -9.15 -15.70
CA ALA A 189 6.27 -8.97 -15.51
C ALA A 189 7.08 -10.20 -15.97
N VAL A 190 6.62 -11.39 -15.59
CA VAL A 190 7.22 -12.66 -15.99
C VAL A 190 7.16 -12.86 -17.50
N ALA A 191 6.03 -12.56 -18.14
CA ALA A 191 5.84 -12.66 -19.58
C ALA A 191 6.80 -11.73 -20.35
N LEU A 192 6.90 -10.44 -19.95
CA LEU A 192 7.83 -9.49 -20.57
C LEU A 192 9.28 -9.96 -20.50
N LYS A 193 9.69 -10.48 -19.34
CA LYS A 193 11.03 -11.00 -19.10
C LYS A 193 11.29 -12.26 -19.92
N ALA A 194 10.33 -13.19 -19.96
CA ALA A 194 10.46 -14.45 -20.67
C ALA A 194 10.49 -14.27 -22.19
N ALA A 195 9.69 -13.33 -22.72
CA ALA A 195 9.72 -12.90 -24.12
C ALA A 195 10.97 -12.08 -24.49
N ARG A 196 11.86 -11.80 -23.51
CA ARG A 196 13.11 -11.04 -23.67
C ARG A 196 12.89 -9.67 -24.31
N VAL A 197 11.80 -9.00 -23.93
CA VAL A 197 11.49 -7.65 -24.42
C VAL A 197 12.65 -6.71 -24.03
N PRO A 198 13.18 -5.88 -24.97
CA PRO A 198 14.26 -4.96 -24.67
C PRO A 198 13.91 -3.99 -23.52
N GLY A 199 14.74 -4.01 -22.48
CA GLY A 199 14.55 -3.17 -21.29
C GLY A 199 13.44 -3.65 -20.34
N ALA A 200 12.97 -4.90 -20.46
CA ALA A 200 11.96 -5.45 -19.55
C ALA A 200 12.36 -5.31 -18.06
N PRO A 201 13.60 -5.61 -17.62
CA PRO A 201 13.98 -5.44 -16.22
C PRO A 201 13.82 -4.00 -15.71
N GLU A 202 14.19 -3.01 -16.53
CA GLU A 202 14.04 -1.59 -16.19
C GLU A 202 12.56 -1.20 -16.08
N ARG A 203 11.72 -1.64 -17.03
CA ARG A 203 10.27 -1.38 -17.00
C ARG A 203 9.60 -2.00 -15.78
N ILE A 204 9.97 -3.23 -15.43
CA ILE A 204 9.47 -3.92 -14.23
C ILE A 204 9.90 -3.18 -12.97
N ARG A 205 11.15 -2.71 -12.87
CA ARG A 205 11.61 -1.88 -11.73
C ARG A 205 10.83 -0.57 -11.61
N VAL A 206 10.50 0.08 -12.72
CA VAL A 206 9.66 1.29 -12.71
C VAL A 206 8.25 0.98 -12.20
N ALA A 207 7.64 -0.11 -12.66
CA ALA A 207 6.33 -0.55 -12.18
C ALA A 207 6.34 -0.93 -10.69
N ALA A 208 7.40 -1.57 -10.23
CA ALA A 208 7.60 -1.88 -8.81
C ALA A 208 7.69 -0.60 -7.97
N GLY A 209 8.54 0.36 -8.38
CA GLY A 209 8.70 1.64 -7.68
C GLY A 209 7.43 2.50 -7.65
N ALA A 210 6.50 2.29 -8.59
CA ALA A 210 5.21 2.97 -8.61
C ALA A 210 4.14 2.29 -7.71
N THR A 211 4.37 1.03 -7.32
CA THR A 211 3.43 0.21 -6.55
C THR A 211 3.52 0.52 -5.06
N SER A 212 2.39 0.73 -4.40
CA SER A 212 2.32 1.01 -2.95
C SER A 212 2.20 -0.27 -2.12
N ASN A 213 1.73 -1.37 -2.70
CA ASN A 213 1.72 -2.69 -2.08
C ASN A 213 3.16 -3.23 -1.96
N ASP A 214 3.66 -3.37 -0.73
CA ASP A 214 5.05 -3.75 -0.46
C ASP A 214 5.36 -5.19 -0.90
N GLU A 215 4.42 -6.13 -0.77
CA GLU A 215 4.63 -7.52 -1.19
C GLU A 215 4.71 -7.63 -2.72
N LEU A 216 3.81 -6.96 -3.44
CA LEU A 216 3.86 -6.90 -4.90
C LEU A 216 5.11 -6.15 -5.39
N ARG A 217 5.50 -5.06 -4.72
CA ARG A 217 6.75 -4.34 -5.03
C ARG A 217 7.95 -5.28 -4.95
N SER A 218 8.09 -6.00 -3.83
CA SER A 218 9.18 -6.97 -3.63
C SER A 218 9.19 -8.06 -4.69
N ALA A 219 8.03 -8.62 -5.03
CA ALA A 219 7.91 -9.64 -6.07
C ALA A 219 8.36 -9.12 -7.45
N LEU A 220 7.93 -7.91 -7.83
CA LEU A 220 8.31 -7.29 -9.09
C LEU A 220 9.81 -6.95 -9.14
N GLU A 221 10.38 -6.44 -8.05
CA GLU A 221 11.83 -6.20 -7.94
C GLU A 221 12.62 -7.49 -8.13
N GLN A 222 12.20 -8.58 -7.48
CA GLN A 222 12.85 -9.88 -7.61
C GLN A 222 12.75 -10.46 -9.02
N VAL A 223 11.57 -10.36 -9.66
CA VAL A 223 11.41 -10.73 -11.08
C VAL A 223 12.36 -9.90 -11.95
N ALA A 224 12.55 -8.61 -11.67
CA ALA A 224 13.46 -7.77 -12.45
C ALA A 224 14.96 -8.08 -12.23
N GLU A 225 15.36 -8.51 -11.03
CA GLU A 225 16.76 -8.77 -10.66
C GLU A 225 17.24 -10.16 -11.07
N THR A 226 16.38 -11.17 -10.97
CA THR A 226 16.80 -12.57 -11.12
C THR A 226 17.26 -12.87 -12.54
N ARG A 227 18.57 -13.11 -12.70
CA ARG A 227 19.16 -13.61 -13.94
C ARG A 227 19.31 -15.13 -13.88
N GLY A 228 18.32 -15.84 -14.44
CA GLY A 228 18.45 -17.28 -14.71
C GLY A 228 18.35 -18.21 -13.50
N ASP A 229 18.15 -17.70 -12.29
CA ASP A 229 17.80 -18.51 -11.12
C ASP A 229 16.28 -18.68 -11.04
N GLN A 230 15.80 -19.70 -11.74
CA GLN A 230 14.37 -19.95 -11.87
C GLN A 230 13.68 -20.25 -10.54
N GLU A 231 14.41 -20.87 -9.62
CA GLU A 231 13.86 -21.37 -8.35
C GLU A 231 13.63 -20.23 -7.37
N ALA A 232 14.61 -19.32 -7.25
CA ALA A 232 14.47 -18.12 -6.43
C ALA A 232 13.37 -17.17 -6.92
N GLU A 233 13.15 -17.10 -8.25
CA GLU A 233 12.05 -16.32 -8.83
C GLU A 233 10.69 -16.95 -8.50
N ASN A 234 10.57 -18.28 -8.61
CA ASN A 234 9.30 -18.97 -8.33
C ASN A 234 8.91 -18.90 -6.85
N GLU A 235 9.87 -19.00 -5.93
CA GLU A 235 9.63 -18.92 -4.49
C GLU A 235 9.02 -17.56 -4.09
N ALA A 236 9.59 -16.47 -4.62
CA ALA A 236 9.12 -15.12 -4.36
C ALA A 236 7.72 -14.84 -4.90
N ILE A 237 7.44 -15.32 -6.12
CA ILE A 237 6.12 -15.25 -6.73
C ILE A 237 5.11 -15.97 -5.83
N ALA A 238 5.43 -17.20 -5.41
CA ALA A 238 4.56 -17.99 -4.54
C ALA A 238 4.29 -17.29 -3.20
N GLU A 239 5.31 -16.68 -2.59
CA GLU A 239 5.15 -15.95 -1.33
C GLU A 239 4.20 -14.75 -1.47
N ALA A 240 4.37 -13.94 -2.52
CA ALA A 240 3.53 -12.76 -2.75
C ALA A 240 2.07 -13.12 -3.00
N VAL A 241 1.81 -14.18 -3.77
CA VAL A 241 0.44 -14.67 -4.04
C VAL A 241 -0.22 -15.19 -2.77
N LEU A 242 0.50 -16.02 -1.99
CA LEU A 242 -0.01 -16.55 -0.72
C LEU A 242 -0.28 -15.46 0.32
N ALA A 243 0.50 -14.37 0.30
CA ALA A 243 0.28 -13.23 1.18
C ALA A 243 -1.02 -12.49 0.84
N ASP A 244 -1.36 -12.36 -0.45
CA ASP A 244 -2.60 -11.74 -0.90
C ASP A 244 -3.83 -12.60 -0.54
N GLU A 245 -3.78 -13.90 -0.82
CA GLU A 245 -4.85 -14.85 -0.47
C GLU A 245 -5.18 -14.80 1.04
N LYS A 246 -4.16 -14.80 1.90
CA LYS A 246 -4.34 -14.67 3.36
C LYS A 246 -4.94 -13.33 3.78
N LYS A 247 -4.63 -12.24 3.08
CA LYS A 247 -5.24 -10.93 3.34
C LYS A 247 -6.71 -10.93 2.93
N ALA A 248 -7.05 -11.53 1.79
CA ALA A 248 -8.43 -11.68 1.33
C ALA A 248 -9.29 -12.47 2.32
N GLU A 249 -8.79 -13.59 2.85
CA GLU A 249 -9.51 -14.40 3.85
C GLU A 249 -9.80 -13.65 5.15
N LYS A 250 -8.88 -12.79 5.61
CA LYS A 250 -9.05 -12.03 6.85
C LYS A 250 -10.13 -10.93 6.75
N HIS A 251 -10.50 -10.54 5.54
CA HIS A 251 -11.44 -9.45 5.27
C HIS A 251 -12.83 -9.93 4.83
N SER A 252 -13.02 -11.24 4.63
CA SER A 252 -14.32 -11.89 4.40
C SER A 252 -15.00 -12.21 5.74
#